data_AF-A0A3M2EJ62-F1
#
_entry.id   AF-A0A3M2EJ62-F1
#
_cell.length_a   1.000
_cell.length_b   1.000
_cell.length_c   1.000
_cell.angle_alpha   90.00
_cell.angle_beta   90.00
_cell.angle_gamma   90.00
#
_symmetry.space_group_name_H-M   'P 1'
#
loop_
_entity.id
_entity.type
_entity.pdbx_description
1 polymer ?
#
loop_
_entity_poly.entity_id
_entity_poly.type
_entity_poly.pdbx_seq_one_letter_code
_entity_poly.pdbx_strand_id
1 'polypeptide(L)'
;MVAQGNDFVIIDGRGQSLPEFGAEQVRRCCDRRWGVGCDQLLLLAAHPRADAAMRIFNRDGSEAGNCGNGARCAADWLMRVDGRARVRIALADRTIEAWRDGEAVTAEMGDARLLDCDAHHCDVDLGNRHRVCFDAAAQFDPAWNCEMITGSGEGSLWIEVVERGAGRTPACGTGACAAAVAWWARTGRAAPLRVVMPGGAVEVSGTPEALRLRGPVVEVFHGVLSVDSLDRSVSPTRSVHGTCGARSME
;
A
#
# COMPACT_ATOMS: atom_id res chain seq x y z
N MET A 1 -0.77 10.89 -0.29
CA MET A 1 -1.53 10.41 0.90
C MET A 1 -0.70 9.37 1.63
N VAL A 2 -0.94 9.17 2.92
CA VAL A 2 -0.17 8.22 3.76
C VAL A 2 -1.13 7.35 4.56
N ALA A 3 -0.81 6.06 4.64
CA ALA A 3 -1.49 5.10 5.50
C ALA A 3 -0.45 4.15 6.11
N GLN A 4 -0.30 4.20 7.44
CA GLN A 4 0.60 3.34 8.24
C GLN A 4 2.07 3.40 7.79
N GLY A 5 2.54 4.58 7.39
CA GLY A 5 3.93 4.75 6.93
C GLY A 5 4.15 4.44 5.46
N ASN A 6 3.17 3.85 4.75
CA ASN A 6 3.21 3.73 3.30
C ASN A 6 2.63 4.98 2.67
N ASP A 7 3.32 5.52 1.66
CA ASP A 7 2.89 6.71 0.94
C ASP A 7 2.45 6.42 -0.50
N PHE A 8 1.42 7.17 -0.92
CA PHE A 8 0.69 6.97 -2.16
C PHE A 8 0.54 8.27 -2.91
N VAL A 9 0.83 8.25 -4.20
CA VAL A 9 0.32 9.27 -5.14
C VAL A 9 -0.98 8.76 -5.73
N ILE A 10 -2.01 9.59 -5.72
CA ILE A 10 -3.31 9.28 -6.35
C ILE A 10 -3.50 10.23 -7.52
N ILE A 11 -3.80 9.68 -8.69
CA ILE A 11 -4.22 10.45 -9.87
C ILE A 11 -5.68 10.11 -10.14
N ASP A 12 -6.57 11.07 -9.88
CA ASP A 12 -8.00 10.92 -10.14
C ASP A 12 -8.34 11.30 -11.59
N GLY A 13 -8.48 10.29 -12.43
CA GLY A 13 -8.88 10.38 -13.83
C GLY A 13 -10.35 10.09 -14.07
N ARG A 14 -11.22 10.10 -13.05
CA ARG A 14 -12.65 9.76 -13.27
C ARG A 14 -13.38 10.75 -14.16
N GLY A 15 -12.93 12.00 -14.17
CA GLY A 15 -13.52 13.07 -14.99
C GLY A 15 -12.85 13.31 -16.35
N GLN A 16 -11.76 12.61 -16.68
CA GLN A 16 -10.98 12.86 -17.89
C GLN A 16 -10.19 11.62 -18.34
N SER A 17 -9.95 11.48 -19.64
CA SER A 17 -9.05 10.44 -20.13
C SER A 17 -7.62 10.69 -19.66
N LEU A 18 -7.07 9.77 -18.86
CA LEU A 18 -5.65 9.76 -18.53
C LEU A 18 -4.86 9.11 -19.67
N PRO A 19 -3.62 9.55 -19.93
CA PRO A 19 -2.71 8.82 -20.80
C PRO A 19 -2.39 7.45 -20.19
N GLU A 20 -1.91 6.52 -21.02
CA GLU A 20 -1.36 5.28 -20.50
C GLU A 20 -0.10 5.56 -19.68
N PHE A 21 -0.05 5.02 -18.46
CA PHE A 21 1.13 5.03 -17.61
C PHE A 21 1.90 3.73 -17.82
N GLY A 22 3.00 3.81 -18.58
CA GLY A 22 3.98 2.74 -18.69
C GLY A 22 4.89 2.66 -17.45
N ALA A 23 5.61 1.54 -17.32
CA ALA A 23 6.48 1.27 -16.17
C ALA A 23 7.55 2.36 -15.93
N GLU A 24 8.02 3.03 -16.99
CA GLU A 24 8.98 4.13 -16.86
C GLU A 24 8.37 5.39 -16.23
N GLN A 25 7.17 5.79 -16.65
CA GLN A 25 6.46 6.94 -16.10
C GLN A 25 6.10 6.71 -14.63
N VAL A 26 5.70 5.48 -14.29
CA VAL A 26 5.48 5.08 -12.89
C VAL A 26 6.77 5.24 -12.09
N ARG A 27 7.88 4.64 -12.54
CA ARG A 27 9.19 4.73 -11.85
C ARG A 27 9.61 6.19 -11.64
N ARG A 28 9.43 7.04 -12.64
CA ARG A 28 9.74 8.48 -12.55
C ARG A 28 8.83 9.20 -11.56
N CYS A 29 7.53 8.93 -11.56
CA CYS A 29 6.59 9.50 -10.59
C CYS A 29 6.94 9.10 -9.15
N CYS A 30 7.28 7.83 -8.93
CA CYS A 30 7.61 7.25 -7.62
C CYS A 30 9.04 7.58 -7.13
N ASP A 31 9.90 8.14 -7.99
CA ASP A 31 11.24 8.58 -7.60
C ASP A 31 11.14 9.73 -6.58
N ARG A 32 11.81 9.58 -5.43
CA ARG A 32 11.74 10.53 -4.31
C ARG A 32 12.58 11.81 -4.51
N ARG A 33 13.47 11.83 -5.49
CA ARG A 33 14.37 12.95 -5.78
C ARG A 33 13.91 13.76 -6.98
N TRP A 34 13.43 13.06 -8.01
CA TRP A 34 13.13 13.64 -9.32
C TRP A 34 11.65 13.55 -9.69
N GLY A 35 10.88 12.75 -8.96
CA GLY A 35 9.43 12.63 -9.08
C GLY A 35 8.68 13.29 -7.94
N VAL A 36 7.42 12.88 -7.78
CA VAL A 36 6.61 13.23 -6.61
C VAL A 36 7.09 12.46 -5.39
N GLY A 37 7.48 11.19 -5.59
CA GLY A 37 7.99 10.31 -4.54
C GLY A 37 6.87 9.60 -3.77
N CYS A 38 6.78 8.29 -3.94
CA CYS A 38 5.89 7.42 -3.16
C CYS A 38 6.32 5.95 -3.26
N ASP A 39 5.72 5.10 -2.43
CA ASP A 39 5.85 3.65 -2.50
C ASP A 39 5.00 3.07 -3.64
N GLN A 40 3.78 3.59 -3.82
CA GLN A 40 2.85 3.14 -4.87
C GLN A 40 2.08 4.29 -5.51
N LEU A 41 1.86 4.18 -6.83
CA LEU A 41 0.99 5.06 -7.62
C LEU A 41 -0.39 4.42 -7.79
N LEU A 42 -1.45 5.17 -7.46
CA LEU A 42 -2.84 4.75 -7.61
C LEU A 42 -3.50 5.57 -8.73
N LEU A 43 -3.99 4.91 -9.76
CA LEU A 43 -4.77 5.55 -10.82
C LEU A 43 -6.24 5.24 -10.65
N LEU A 44 -7.07 6.28 -10.55
CA LEU A 44 -8.52 6.14 -10.47
C LEU A 44 -9.15 6.48 -11.82
N ALA A 45 -10.07 5.65 -12.28
CA ALA A 45 -10.80 5.83 -13.53
C ALA A 45 -12.31 5.64 -13.31
N ALA A 46 -13.12 6.20 -14.20
CA ALA A 46 -14.57 6.00 -14.17
C ALA A 46 -14.89 4.50 -14.35
N HIS A 47 -15.94 4.03 -13.67
CA HIS A 47 -16.36 2.63 -13.76
C HIS A 47 -17.89 2.54 -13.78
N PRO A 48 -18.50 1.65 -14.59
CA PRO A 48 -19.95 1.61 -14.77
C PRO A 48 -20.73 1.10 -13.56
N ARG A 49 -20.08 0.38 -12.63
CA ARG A 49 -20.75 -0.30 -11.49
C ARG A 49 -20.13 0.00 -10.12
N ALA A 50 -19.14 0.88 -10.07
CA ALA A 50 -18.41 1.25 -8.85
C ALA A 50 -18.11 2.75 -8.90
N ASP A 51 -17.79 3.35 -7.77
CA ASP A 51 -17.50 4.79 -7.70
C ASP A 51 -16.16 5.15 -8.37
N ALA A 52 -15.26 4.16 -8.46
CA ALA A 52 -14.02 4.22 -9.23
C ALA A 52 -13.56 2.81 -9.62
N ALA A 53 -12.84 2.69 -10.73
CA ALA A 53 -11.87 1.62 -10.93
C ALA A 53 -10.49 2.10 -10.46
N MET A 54 -9.73 1.26 -9.76
CA MET A 54 -8.40 1.58 -9.26
C MET A 54 -7.38 0.60 -9.82
N ARG A 55 -6.32 1.14 -10.40
CA ARG A 55 -5.09 0.42 -10.74
C ARG A 55 -3.99 0.81 -9.77
N ILE A 56 -3.16 -0.16 -9.38
CA ILE A 56 -2.13 0.01 -8.36
C ILE A 56 -0.80 -0.33 -9.00
N PHE A 57 0.15 0.60 -8.97
CA PHE A 57 1.50 0.35 -9.44
C PHE A 57 2.50 0.47 -8.31
N ASN A 58 3.41 -0.51 -8.26
CA ASN A 58 4.58 -0.46 -7.40
C ASN A 58 5.59 0.55 -7.94
N ARG A 59 6.47 1.02 -7.06
CA ARG A 59 7.58 1.91 -7.40
C ARG A 59 8.44 1.43 -8.58
N ASP A 60 8.60 0.13 -8.78
CA ASP A 60 9.38 -0.44 -9.89
C ASP A 60 8.66 -0.41 -11.26
N GLY A 61 7.40 0.01 -11.28
CA GLY A 61 6.54 0.06 -12.46
C GLY A 61 5.69 -1.18 -12.68
N SER A 62 5.84 -2.22 -11.85
CA SER A 62 4.97 -3.40 -11.89
C SER A 62 3.57 -3.08 -11.36
N GLU A 63 2.56 -3.75 -11.90
CA GLU A 63 1.18 -3.61 -11.42
C GLU A 63 0.90 -4.60 -10.28
N ALA A 64 0.25 -4.13 -9.23
CA ALA A 64 -0.17 -4.92 -8.08
C ALA A 64 -1.69 -5.14 -8.14
N GLY A 65 -2.13 -6.36 -7.81
CA GLY A 65 -3.56 -6.68 -7.78
C GLY A 65 -4.29 -6.15 -6.54
N ASN A 66 -3.58 -5.99 -5.41
CA ASN A 66 -4.20 -5.63 -4.14
C ASN A 66 -3.26 -4.77 -3.27
N CYS A 67 -3.83 -3.80 -2.56
CA CYS A 67 -3.13 -3.02 -1.53
C CYS A 67 -4.15 -2.44 -0.53
N GLY A 68 -4.18 -2.98 0.69
CA GLY A 68 -5.11 -2.52 1.73
C GLY A 68 -4.87 -1.06 2.19
N ASN A 69 -3.60 -0.63 2.23
CA ASN A 69 -3.26 0.74 2.61
C ASN A 69 -3.65 1.74 1.50
N GLY A 70 -3.35 1.39 0.24
CA GLY A 70 -3.70 2.18 -0.93
C GLY A 70 -5.21 2.28 -1.13
N ALA A 71 -5.94 1.17 -0.95
CA ALA A 71 -7.40 1.15 -1.00
C ALA A 71 -8.05 2.11 0.00
N ARG A 72 -7.54 2.20 1.23
CA ARG A 72 -8.03 3.17 2.22
C ARG A 72 -7.72 4.60 1.84
N CYS A 73 -6.52 4.89 1.31
CA CYS A 73 -6.19 6.22 0.81
C CYS A 73 -7.11 6.64 -0.36
N ALA A 74 -7.31 5.75 -1.34
CA ALA A 74 -8.21 6.01 -2.45
C ALA A 74 -9.66 6.20 -1.99
N ALA A 75 -10.14 5.37 -1.07
CA ALA A 75 -11.48 5.52 -0.50
C ALA A 75 -11.65 6.85 0.24
N ASP A 76 -10.65 7.25 1.04
CA ASP A 76 -10.64 8.54 1.73
C ASP A 76 -10.78 9.71 0.75
N TRP A 77 -9.97 9.69 -0.31
CA TRP A 77 -10.01 10.69 -1.38
C TRP A 77 -11.39 10.76 -2.02
N LEU A 78 -11.90 9.62 -2.52
CA LEU A 78 -13.20 9.52 -3.18
C LEU A 78 -14.34 10.02 -2.30
N MET A 79 -14.37 9.61 -1.03
CA MET A 79 -15.36 10.05 -0.05
C MET A 79 -15.34 11.56 0.15
N ARG A 80 -14.15 12.18 0.19
CA ARG A 80 -14.01 13.64 0.38
C ARG A 80 -14.44 14.42 -0.86
N VAL A 81 -14.01 14.01 -2.05
CA VAL A 81 -14.34 14.73 -3.29
C VAL A 81 -15.79 14.55 -3.73
N ASP A 82 -16.39 13.39 -3.44
CA ASP A 82 -17.79 13.10 -3.82
C ASP A 82 -18.79 13.42 -2.70
N GLY A 83 -18.32 13.80 -1.50
CA GLY A 83 -19.17 14.09 -0.35
C GLY A 83 -19.94 12.87 0.19
N ARG A 84 -19.31 11.68 0.18
CA ARG A 84 -19.93 10.40 0.58
C ARG A 84 -19.25 9.81 1.82
N ALA A 85 -19.99 9.00 2.58
CA ALA A 85 -19.45 8.27 3.74
C ALA A 85 -18.99 6.84 3.42
N ARG A 86 -19.37 6.33 2.24
CA ARG A 86 -19.09 4.97 1.77
C ARG A 86 -18.92 4.96 0.26
N VAL A 87 -17.96 4.18 -0.22
CA VAL A 87 -17.62 4.05 -1.64
C VAL A 87 -17.30 2.60 -2.00
N ARG A 88 -17.54 2.25 -3.26
CA ARG A 88 -17.16 0.99 -3.89
C ARG A 88 -16.04 1.22 -4.89
N ILE A 89 -14.97 0.45 -4.79
CA ILE A 89 -13.79 0.55 -5.66
C ILE A 89 -13.62 -0.77 -6.40
N ALA A 90 -13.62 -0.74 -7.73
CA ALA A 90 -13.29 -1.88 -8.56
C ALA A 90 -11.77 -2.03 -8.67
N LEU A 91 -11.25 -3.16 -8.19
CA LEU A 91 -9.88 -3.63 -8.38
C LEU A 91 -9.83 -4.57 -9.60
N ALA A 92 -8.65 -5.10 -9.90
CA ALA A 92 -8.44 -5.99 -11.05
C ALA A 92 -9.28 -7.29 -10.99
N ASP A 93 -9.48 -7.85 -9.80
CA ASP A 93 -10.12 -9.14 -9.57
C ASP A 93 -11.51 -9.05 -8.92
N ARG A 94 -11.79 -7.97 -8.18
CA ARG A 94 -13.02 -7.82 -7.39
C ARG A 94 -13.41 -6.36 -7.18
N THR A 95 -14.60 -6.14 -6.64
CA THR A 95 -15.01 -4.82 -6.11
C THR A 95 -15.02 -4.88 -4.59
N ILE A 96 -14.36 -3.94 -3.95
CA ILE A 96 -14.35 -3.79 -2.49
C ILE A 96 -15.23 -2.61 -2.08
N GLU A 97 -15.77 -2.66 -0.87
CA GLU A 97 -16.39 -1.52 -0.23
C GLU A 97 -15.49 -0.93 0.85
N ALA A 98 -15.54 0.39 0.99
CA ALA A 98 -14.81 1.12 2.02
C ALA A 98 -15.67 2.25 2.58
N TRP A 99 -15.51 2.54 3.86
CA TRP A 99 -16.28 3.57 4.55
C TRP A 99 -15.45 4.29 5.60
N ARG A 100 -15.88 5.50 5.92
CA ARG A 100 -15.32 6.29 7.02
C ARG A 100 -16.06 6.00 8.31
N ASP A 101 -15.30 5.84 9.38
CA ASP A 101 -15.79 5.72 10.75
C ASP A 101 -14.94 6.64 11.65
N GLY A 102 -15.50 7.81 11.96
CA GLY A 102 -14.76 8.91 12.59
C GLY A 102 -13.59 9.36 11.73
N GLU A 103 -12.38 9.37 12.30
CA GLU A 103 -11.14 9.74 11.60
C GLU A 103 -10.49 8.57 10.85
N ALA A 104 -11.00 7.34 11.03
CA ALA A 104 -10.45 6.15 10.41
C ALA A 104 -11.22 5.77 9.14
N VAL A 105 -10.52 5.11 8.22
CA VAL A 105 -11.13 4.47 7.05
C VAL A 105 -11.02 2.97 7.21
N THR A 106 -12.13 2.29 6.94
CA THR A 106 -12.23 0.82 6.87
C THR A 106 -12.37 0.41 5.42
N ALA A 107 -11.57 -0.56 4.99
CA ALA A 107 -11.70 -1.20 3.68
C ALA A 107 -11.93 -2.70 3.85
N GLU A 108 -12.78 -3.26 3.00
CA GLU A 108 -12.91 -4.71 2.86
C GLU A 108 -11.65 -5.30 2.22
N MET A 109 -11.15 -6.37 2.82
CA MET A 109 -9.96 -7.10 2.38
C MET A 109 -10.30 -8.45 1.74
N GLY A 110 -11.58 -8.85 1.76
CA GLY A 110 -12.07 -10.11 1.20
C GLY A 110 -11.69 -11.32 2.06
N ASP A 111 -11.63 -12.49 1.44
CA ASP A 111 -11.24 -13.72 2.11
C ASP A 111 -9.71 -13.87 2.21
N ALA A 112 -9.29 -14.56 3.26
CA ALA A 112 -7.95 -15.04 3.49
C ALA A 112 -8.01 -16.55 3.70
N ARG A 113 -7.22 -17.27 2.90
CA ARG A 113 -7.15 -18.73 2.98
C ARG A 113 -5.94 -19.14 3.80
N LEU A 114 -6.19 -19.84 4.91
CA LEU A 114 -5.14 -20.54 5.65
C LEU A 114 -4.71 -21.76 4.81
N LEU A 115 -3.46 -21.79 4.37
CA LEU A 115 -2.92 -22.84 3.51
C LEU A 115 -2.29 -23.97 4.31
N ASP A 116 -1.50 -23.59 5.31
CA ASP A 116 -0.82 -24.49 6.23
C ASP A 116 -0.67 -23.79 7.58
N CYS A 117 -0.65 -24.54 8.68
CA CYS A 117 -0.28 -23.98 9.96
C CYS A 117 0.20 -25.04 10.96
N ASP A 118 1.34 -24.75 11.58
CA ASP A 118 1.98 -25.57 12.60
C ASP A 118 2.37 -24.76 13.85
N ALA A 119 3.22 -25.35 14.70
CA ALA A 119 3.67 -24.70 15.92
C ALA A 119 4.50 -23.43 15.68
N HIS A 120 5.20 -23.33 14.55
CA HIS A 120 6.19 -22.31 14.21
C HIS A 120 5.66 -21.24 13.26
N HIS A 121 4.78 -21.59 12.32
CA HIS A 121 4.25 -20.66 11.34
C HIS A 121 2.85 -21.02 10.85
N CYS A 122 2.16 -20.03 10.28
CA CYS A 122 1.03 -20.26 9.39
C CYS A 122 1.28 -19.59 8.03
N ASP A 123 0.89 -20.26 6.95
CA ASP A 123 0.87 -19.72 5.60
C ASP A 123 -0.55 -19.25 5.25
N VAL A 124 -0.69 -18.00 4.79
CA VAL A 124 -1.97 -17.36 4.48
C VAL A 124 -1.93 -16.74 3.08
N ASP A 125 -2.99 -16.93 2.31
CA ASP A 125 -3.17 -16.31 0.99
C ASP A 125 -4.30 -15.28 1.01
N LEU A 126 -3.97 -14.04 0.64
CA LEU A 126 -4.91 -12.91 0.50
C LEU A 126 -4.95 -12.34 -0.94
N GLY A 127 -4.62 -13.18 -1.93
CA GLY A 127 -4.30 -12.77 -3.30
C GLY A 127 -2.79 -12.55 -3.52
N ASN A 128 -2.06 -12.43 -2.42
CA ASN A 128 -0.61 -12.59 -2.32
C ASN A 128 -0.28 -13.49 -1.11
N ARG A 129 0.85 -14.19 -1.20
CA ARG A 129 1.26 -15.20 -0.22
C ARG A 129 1.98 -14.56 0.96
N HIS A 130 1.55 -14.92 2.17
CA HIS A 130 2.09 -14.49 3.45
C HIS A 130 2.49 -15.68 4.31
N ARG A 131 3.62 -15.59 5.00
CA ARG A 131 4.07 -16.54 6.01
C ARG A 131 4.21 -15.81 7.35
N VAL A 132 3.34 -16.16 8.28
CA VAL A 132 3.32 -15.58 9.61
C VAL A 132 4.09 -16.49 10.56
N CYS A 133 5.19 -15.99 11.12
CA CYS A 133 6.08 -16.74 12.00
C CYS A 133 5.82 -16.39 13.46
N PHE A 134 5.67 -17.42 14.30
CA PHE A 134 5.53 -17.30 15.76
C PHE A 134 6.86 -17.48 16.51
N ASP A 135 7.91 -17.93 15.82
CA ASP A 135 9.24 -18.15 16.35
C ASP A 135 10.24 -17.18 15.71
N ALA A 136 11.05 -16.51 16.55
CA ALA A 136 12.10 -15.60 16.11
C ALA A 136 13.23 -16.30 15.34
N ALA A 137 13.35 -17.63 15.46
CA ALA A 137 14.33 -18.43 14.71
C ALA A 137 13.86 -18.81 13.29
N ALA A 138 12.65 -18.42 12.88
CA ALA A 138 12.11 -18.76 11.57
C ALA A 138 12.99 -18.19 10.44
N GLN A 139 13.33 -19.05 9.48
CA GLN A 139 14.08 -18.65 8.30
C GLN A 139 13.17 -17.94 7.30
N PHE A 140 13.64 -16.80 6.78
CA PHE A 140 12.93 -16.03 5.77
C PHE A 140 13.00 -16.75 4.42
N ASP A 141 11.83 -17.05 3.85
CA ASP A 141 11.72 -17.52 2.48
C ASP A 141 11.50 -16.31 1.55
N PRO A 142 12.45 -15.99 0.66
CA PRO A 142 12.35 -14.84 -0.24
C PRO A 142 11.21 -14.96 -1.26
N ALA A 143 10.53 -16.09 -1.37
CA ALA A 143 9.34 -16.25 -2.20
C ALA A 143 8.05 -15.67 -1.57
N TRP A 144 8.09 -15.30 -0.28
CA TRP A 144 6.92 -14.89 0.50
C TRP A 144 7.04 -13.47 1.05
N ASN A 145 5.90 -12.86 1.35
CA ASN A 145 5.86 -11.83 2.38
C ASN A 145 5.89 -12.54 3.73
N CYS A 146 6.69 -12.05 4.66
CA CYS A 146 6.82 -12.66 5.98
C CYS A 146 6.51 -11.67 7.08
N GLU A 147 5.69 -12.10 8.03
CA GLU A 147 5.34 -11.36 9.23
C GLU A 147 5.84 -12.11 10.45
N MET A 148 6.74 -11.51 11.23
CA MET A 148 7.21 -12.09 12.49
C MET A 148 6.39 -11.53 13.64
N ILE A 149 5.71 -12.37 14.41
CA ILE A 149 5.05 -11.95 15.64
C ILE A 149 6.11 -11.66 16.70
N THR A 150 6.24 -10.40 17.12
CA THR A 150 7.22 -9.95 18.12
C THR A 150 6.62 -9.72 19.50
N GLY A 151 5.29 -9.74 19.62
CA GLY A 151 4.59 -9.61 20.89
C GLY A 151 3.08 -9.76 20.76
N SER A 152 2.41 -10.03 21.88
CA SER A 152 0.95 -10.08 21.97
C SER A 152 0.49 -9.61 23.35
N GLY A 153 -0.72 -9.07 23.44
CA GLY A 153 -1.32 -8.61 24.70
C GLY A 153 -2.63 -7.85 24.44
N GLU A 154 -3.60 -7.94 25.37
CA GLU A 154 -4.90 -7.23 25.36
C GLU A 154 -5.45 -6.88 23.96
N GLY A 155 -5.76 -7.89 23.14
CA GLY A 155 -6.35 -7.67 21.80
C GLY A 155 -5.41 -7.02 20.78
N SER A 156 -4.11 -7.01 21.04
CA SER A 156 -3.07 -6.45 20.18
C SER A 156 -2.01 -7.48 19.82
N LEU A 157 -1.45 -7.33 18.62
CA LEU A 157 -0.31 -8.08 18.11
C LEU A 157 0.74 -7.11 17.60
N TRP A 158 2.00 -7.37 17.92
CA TRP A 158 3.13 -6.63 17.39
C TRP A 158 3.82 -7.50 16.36
N ILE A 159 4.10 -6.93 15.19
CA ILE A 159 4.74 -7.65 14.09
C ILE A 159 5.87 -6.84 13.46
N GLU A 160 6.86 -7.54 12.94
CA GLU A 160 7.80 -7.01 11.94
C GLU A 160 7.45 -7.58 10.57
N VAL A 161 7.64 -6.77 9.52
CA VAL A 161 7.27 -7.14 8.15
C VAL A 161 8.52 -7.20 7.27
N VAL A 162 8.62 -8.28 6.49
CA VAL A 162 9.57 -8.42 5.39
C VAL A 162 8.79 -8.73 4.13
N GLU A 163 8.73 -7.77 3.21
CA GLU A 163 8.03 -7.93 1.94
C GLU A 163 8.93 -8.57 0.87
N ARG A 164 8.29 -9.41 0.06
CA ARG A 164 8.93 -10.07 -1.08
C ARG A 164 9.51 -9.03 -2.03
N GLY A 165 10.82 -9.06 -2.24
CA GLY A 165 11.53 -8.16 -3.16
C GLY A 165 11.76 -6.74 -2.65
N ALA A 166 11.15 -6.34 -1.53
CA ALA A 166 11.35 -5.01 -0.91
C ALA A 166 12.15 -5.08 0.40
N GLY A 167 12.24 -6.26 1.04
CA GLY A 167 12.93 -6.42 2.32
C GLY A 167 12.09 -5.89 3.49
N ARG A 168 12.76 -5.42 4.56
CA ARG A 168 12.06 -4.91 5.75
C ARG A 168 11.29 -3.63 5.42
N THR A 169 9.97 -3.66 5.58
CA THR A 169 9.08 -2.50 5.36
C THR A 169 8.43 -2.06 6.66
N PRO A 170 8.07 -0.77 6.81
CA PRO A 170 7.45 -0.28 8.03
C PRO A 170 6.02 -0.82 8.22
N ALA A 171 5.29 -1.14 7.16
CA ALA A 171 3.95 -1.70 7.26
C ALA A 171 3.50 -2.44 6.00
N CYS A 172 2.64 -3.45 6.19
CA CYS A 172 1.93 -4.14 5.11
C CYS A 172 0.48 -4.40 5.54
N GLY A 173 -0.49 -3.89 4.77
CA GLY A 173 -1.91 -4.05 5.08
C GLY A 173 -2.40 -5.51 4.97
N THR A 174 -1.97 -6.23 3.93
CA THR A 174 -2.29 -7.66 3.79
C THR A 174 -1.51 -8.52 4.79
N GLY A 175 -0.28 -8.12 5.16
CA GLY A 175 0.50 -8.76 6.21
C GLY A 175 -0.14 -8.64 7.60
N ALA A 176 -0.69 -7.47 7.94
CA ALA A 176 -1.47 -7.31 9.17
C ALA A 176 -2.71 -8.22 9.18
N CYS A 177 -3.39 -8.36 8.05
CA CYS A 177 -4.52 -9.28 7.89
C CYS A 177 -4.10 -10.75 8.04
N ALA A 178 -2.99 -11.14 7.41
CA ALA A 178 -2.42 -12.48 7.54
C ALA A 178 -2.08 -12.80 9.00
N ALA A 179 -1.43 -11.87 9.71
CA ALA A 179 -1.08 -12.01 11.11
C ALA A 179 -2.31 -12.22 12.00
N ALA A 180 -3.38 -11.47 11.75
CA ALA A 180 -4.65 -11.63 12.46
C ALA A 180 -5.28 -13.01 12.22
N VAL A 181 -5.33 -13.47 10.97
CA VAL A 181 -5.88 -14.79 10.61
C VAL A 181 -5.07 -15.92 11.24
N ALA A 182 -3.74 -15.86 11.16
CA ALA A 182 -2.84 -16.82 11.78
C ALA A 182 -3.04 -16.87 13.30
N TRP A 183 -3.21 -15.71 13.94
CA TRP A 183 -3.51 -15.64 15.37
C TRP A 183 -4.88 -16.20 15.74
N TRP A 184 -5.92 -15.92 14.94
CA TRP A 184 -7.24 -16.49 15.15
C TRP A 184 -7.24 -18.01 15.01
N ALA A 185 -6.49 -18.55 14.05
CA ALA A 185 -6.31 -19.99 13.90
C ALA A 185 -5.65 -20.60 15.15
N ARG A 186 -4.62 -19.93 15.70
CA ARG A 186 -3.90 -20.40 16.89
C ARG A 186 -4.71 -20.31 18.18
N THR A 187 -5.57 -19.30 18.31
CA THR A 187 -6.37 -19.05 19.51
C THR A 187 -7.78 -19.66 19.43
N GLY A 188 -8.20 -20.14 18.27
CA GLY A 188 -9.53 -20.68 18.03
C GLY A 188 -10.65 -19.63 18.06
N ARG A 189 -10.32 -18.33 18.00
CA ARG A 189 -11.30 -17.24 18.09
C ARG A 189 -10.97 -16.09 17.15
N ALA A 190 -11.87 -15.80 16.22
CA ALA A 190 -11.88 -14.55 15.47
C ALA A 190 -12.42 -13.41 16.34
N ALA A 191 -11.60 -12.39 16.55
CA ALA A 191 -11.95 -11.18 17.28
C ALA A 191 -11.16 -9.98 16.72
N PRO A 192 -11.68 -8.74 16.80
CA PRO A 192 -10.91 -7.57 16.38
C PRO A 192 -9.53 -7.53 17.04
N LEU A 193 -8.50 -7.33 16.23
CA LEU A 193 -7.11 -7.27 16.66
C LEU A 193 -6.47 -5.98 16.21
N ARG A 194 -5.85 -5.28 17.15
CA ARG A 194 -4.96 -4.16 16.85
C ARG A 194 -3.59 -4.70 16.48
N VAL A 195 -3.25 -4.66 15.19
CA VAL A 195 -1.95 -5.09 14.68
C VAL A 195 -1.03 -3.87 14.60
N VAL A 196 0.09 -3.94 15.32
CA VAL A 196 1.09 -2.89 15.48
C VAL A 196 2.33 -3.26 14.70
N MET A 197 2.77 -2.36 13.84
CA MET A 197 3.95 -2.46 12.99
C MET A 197 4.84 -1.23 13.22
N PRO A 198 6.11 -1.23 12.75
CA PRO A 198 6.97 -0.04 12.86
C PRO A 198 6.37 1.24 12.27
N GLY A 199 5.58 1.14 11.19
CA GLY A 199 4.91 2.25 10.50
C GLY A 199 3.60 2.71 11.15
N GLY A 200 3.13 2.03 12.20
CA GLY A 200 1.91 2.39 12.92
C GLY A 200 1.02 1.17 13.20
N ALA A 201 -0.23 1.44 13.57
CA ALA A 201 -1.19 0.41 13.93
C ALA A 201 -2.43 0.44 13.05
N VAL A 202 -3.01 -0.74 12.84
CA VAL A 202 -4.30 -0.98 12.19
C VAL A 202 -5.14 -1.88 13.07
N GLU A 203 -6.44 -1.83 12.87
CA GLU A 203 -7.34 -2.84 13.39
C GLU A 203 -7.74 -3.77 12.26
N VAL A 204 -7.63 -5.07 12.50
CA VAL A 204 -8.16 -6.12 11.64
C VAL A 204 -9.36 -6.74 12.32
N SER A 205 -10.49 -6.82 11.64
CA SER A 205 -11.74 -7.39 12.16
C SER A 205 -12.48 -8.20 11.10
N GLY A 206 -13.61 -8.80 11.48
CA GLY A 206 -14.40 -9.69 10.63
C GLY A 206 -14.09 -11.16 10.90
N THR A 207 -14.03 -11.94 9.83
CA THR A 207 -13.68 -13.37 9.84
C THR A 207 -12.69 -13.65 8.70
N PRO A 208 -12.04 -14.82 8.66
CA PRO A 208 -11.18 -15.19 7.53
C PRO A 208 -11.85 -15.06 6.17
N GLU A 209 -13.17 -15.22 6.06
CA GLU A 209 -13.92 -15.13 4.80
C GLU A 209 -14.30 -13.69 4.42
N ALA A 210 -14.24 -12.75 5.37
CA ALA A 210 -14.71 -11.38 5.19
C ALA A 210 -13.91 -10.41 6.08
N LEU A 211 -12.63 -10.27 5.77
CA LEU A 211 -11.71 -9.41 6.51
C LEU A 211 -11.98 -7.93 6.26
N ARG A 212 -11.73 -7.14 7.30
CA ARG A 212 -11.78 -5.67 7.26
C ARG A 212 -10.51 -5.10 7.86
N LEU A 213 -9.96 -4.09 7.20
CA LEU A 213 -8.78 -3.37 7.65
C LEU A 213 -9.16 -1.92 7.94
N ARG A 214 -9.02 -1.51 9.20
CA ARG A 214 -9.37 -0.17 9.70
C ARG A 214 -8.13 0.56 10.22
N GLY A 215 -8.05 1.87 9.97
CA GLY A 215 -6.95 2.68 10.45
C GLY A 215 -6.90 4.08 9.85
N PRO A 216 -5.98 4.93 10.33
CA PRO A 216 -5.87 6.32 9.90
C PRO A 216 -5.33 6.44 8.48
N VAL A 217 -5.73 7.52 7.83
CA VAL A 217 -5.29 7.95 6.50
C VAL A 217 -5.04 9.46 6.54
N VAL A 218 -4.00 9.91 5.87
CA VAL A 218 -3.62 11.33 5.89
C VAL A 218 -3.39 11.83 4.47
N GLU A 219 -4.07 12.91 4.10
CA GLU A 219 -3.67 13.72 2.95
C GLU A 219 -2.50 14.63 3.36
N VAL A 220 -1.38 14.55 2.64
CA VAL A 220 -0.19 15.36 2.93
C VAL A 220 -0.19 16.63 2.09
N PHE A 221 -0.47 16.49 0.79
CA PHE A 221 -0.62 17.57 -0.16
C PHE A 221 -1.40 17.08 -1.38
N HIS A 222 -1.87 18.03 -2.19
CA HIS A 222 -2.36 17.81 -3.54
C HIS A 222 -1.73 18.82 -4.50
N GLY A 223 -1.82 18.55 -5.81
CA GLY A 223 -1.28 19.44 -6.83
C GLY A 223 -1.60 18.96 -8.24
N VAL A 224 -0.98 19.60 -9.23
CA VAL A 224 -1.12 19.26 -10.65
C VAL A 224 0.15 18.58 -11.13
N LEU A 225 0.01 17.43 -11.79
CA LEU A 225 1.10 16.71 -12.42
C LEU A 225 0.97 16.82 -13.94
N SER A 226 1.98 17.39 -14.59
CA SER A 226 2.08 17.38 -16.05
C SER A 226 2.67 16.04 -16.49
N VAL A 227 1.93 15.25 -17.27
CA VAL A 227 2.42 13.93 -17.71
C VAL A 227 3.63 14.08 -18.65
N ASP A 228 3.68 15.13 -19.47
CA ASP A 228 4.84 15.43 -20.32
C ASP A 228 6.14 15.58 -19.50
N SER A 229 6.04 16.02 -18.24
CA SER A 229 7.19 16.12 -17.34
C SER A 229 7.72 14.75 -16.92
N LEU A 230 6.88 13.70 -16.95
CA LEU A 230 7.28 12.32 -16.72
C LEU A 230 7.92 11.68 -17.95
N ASP A 231 7.77 12.24 -19.16
CA ASP A 231 8.35 11.69 -20.39
C ASP A 231 9.72 12.28 -20.74
N ARG A 232 10.04 13.48 -20.21
CA ARG A 232 11.35 14.11 -20.42
C ARG A 232 12.48 13.31 -19.76
N SER A 233 13.42 12.82 -20.56
CA SER A 233 14.68 12.29 -20.04
C SER A 233 15.40 13.41 -19.28
N VAL A 234 15.64 13.20 -17.98
CA VAL A 234 16.60 14.02 -17.25
C VAL A 234 17.99 13.59 -17.73
N SER A 235 18.47 14.20 -18.81
CA SER A 235 19.86 14.09 -19.22
C SER A 235 20.73 14.71 -18.11
N PRO A 236 21.68 13.97 -17.50
CA PRO A 236 22.58 14.53 -16.51
C PRO A 236 23.71 15.29 -17.23
N THR A 237 23.39 16.38 -17.94
CA THR A 237 24.42 17.28 -18.46
C THR A 237 24.69 18.39 -17.44
N ARG A 238 25.56 18.08 -16.48
CA ARG A 238 26.42 19.11 -15.88
C ARG A 238 27.44 19.54 -16.95
N SER A 239 27.12 20.56 -17.75
CA SER A 239 28.15 21.34 -18.42
C SER A 239 28.66 22.41 -17.45
N VAL A 240 29.58 22.02 -16.56
CA VAL A 240 30.48 23.00 -15.95
C VAL A 240 31.52 23.35 -17.01
N HIS A 241 31.21 24.31 -17.87
CA HIS A 241 32.20 25.02 -18.68
C HIS A 241 32.08 26.52 -18.35
N GLY A 242 32.54 26.86 -17.14
CA GLY A 242 33.00 28.20 -16.82
C GLY A 242 34.52 28.19 -16.88
N THR A 243 35.10 28.52 -18.04
CA THR A 243 36.51 28.83 -18.15
C THR A 243 36.77 30.13 -17.39
N CYS A 244 37.51 30.04 -16.29
CA CYS A 244 38.03 31.20 -15.58
C CYS A 244 39.14 31.82 -16.46
N GLY A 245 38.78 32.82 -17.26
CA GLY A 245 39.74 33.63 -17.99
C GLY A 245 40.51 34.52 -17.02
N ALA A 246 41.76 34.17 -16.73
CA ALA A 246 42.71 35.08 -16.12
C ALA A 246 43.04 36.19 -17.13
N ARG A 247 42.64 37.42 -16.84
CA ARG A 247 43.17 38.60 -17.53
C ARG A 247 44.53 38.90 -16.94
N SER A 248 45.55 38.86 -17.78
CA SER A 248 46.84 39.51 -17.57
C SER A 248 46.62 41.02 -17.38
N MET A 249 47.14 41.57 -16.28
CA MET A 249 47.37 43.00 -16.14
C MET A 249 48.80 43.29 -16.61
N GLU A 250 48.91 44.26 -17.53
CA GLU A 250 50.13 45.06 -17.75
C GLU A 250 50.41 45.95 -16.52
#